data_AF-E2BR86-F1
#
_entry.id   AF-E2BR86-F1
#
_cell.length_a   1.000
_cell.length_b   1.000
_cell.length_c   1.000
_cell.angle_alpha   90.00
_cell.angle_beta   90.00
_cell.angle_gamma   90.00
#
_symmetry.space_group_name_H-M   'P 1'
#
loop_
_entity.id
_entity.type
_entity.pdbx_description
1 polymer ?
#
loop_
_entity_poly.entity_id
_entity_poly.type
_entity_poly.pdbx_seq_one_letter_code
_entity_poly.pdbx_strand_id
1 'polypeptide(L)'
;LPPFDGSVTEWEQFRDRFAALIIENKELNDFAKMHFLVSFLRGRAFECLADFAVTADNFAGAWKTLTDRYDNKRRLLSAHLSTLLSLPRLSR
;
A
#
# COMPACT_ATOMS: atom_id res chain seq x y z
N LEU A 1 -12.89 5.28 -4.64
CA LEU A 1 -11.56 5.57 -4.05
C LEU A 1 -10.70 6.24 -5.12
N PRO A 2 -9.87 7.24 -4.79
CA PRO A 2 -8.87 7.73 -5.72
C PRO A 2 -7.88 6.60 -6.03
N PRO A 3 -7.40 6.49 -7.28
CA PRO A 3 -6.42 5.47 -7.65
C PRO A 3 -5.08 5.72 -6.95
N PHE A 4 -4.41 4.65 -6.54
CA PHE A 4 -3.09 4.66 -5.91
C PHE A 4 -2.02 4.28 -6.92
N ASP A 5 -1.05 5.17 -7.14
CA ASP A 5 0.03 5.00 -8.11
C ASP A 5 1.34 4.43 -7.52
N GLY A 6 1.42 4.36 -6.18
CA GLY A 6 2.61 3.98 -5.45
C GLY A 6 3.26 5.12 -4.66
N SER A 7 2.61 6.26 -4.50
CA SER A 7 3.09 7.35 -3.65
C SER A 7 3.20 6.96 -2.18
N VAL A 8 4.40 7.01 -1.61
CA VAL A 8 4.62 6.59 -0.20
C VAL A 8 3.91 7.51 0.80
N THR A 9 3.67 8.77 0.43
CA THR A 9 2.94 9.74 1.28
C THR A 9 1.44 9.47 1.31
N GLU A 10 0.89 8.89 0.26
CA GLU A 10 -0.55 8.59 0.14
C GLU A 10 -0.89 7.15 0.57
N TRP A 11 0.12 6.30 0.73
CA TRP A 11 -0.04 4.88 1.07
C TRP A 11 -0.90 4.66 2.32
N GLU A 12 -0.64 5.36 3.42
CA GLU A 12 -1.43 5.19 4.67
C GLU A 12 -2.90 5.51 4.45
N GLN A 13 -3.19 6.64 3.80
CA GLN A 13 -4.56 7.06 3.52
C GLN A 13 -5.27 6.08 2.58
N PHE A 14 -4.56 5.57 1.56
CA PHE A 14 -5.11 4.55 0.66
C PHE A 14 -5.40 3.26 1.42
N ARG A 15 -4.42 2.76 2.18
CA ARG A 15 -4.50 1.51 2.94
C ARG A 15 -5.69 1.54 3.90
N ASP A 16 -5.80 2.58 4.72
CA ASP A 16 -6.83 2.68 5.74
C ASP A 16 -8.22 2.78 5.13
N ARG A 17 -8.37 3.56 4.05
CA ARG A 17 -9.65 3.67 3.32
C ARG A 17 -10.03 2.37 2.61
N PHE A 18 -9.07 1.69 1.98
CA PHE A 18 -9.31 0.43 1.30
C PHE A 18 -9.69 -0.66 2.31
N ALA A 19 -9.02 -0.71 3.47
CA ALA A 19 -9.36 -1.62 4.56
C ALA A 19 -10.80 -1.42 5.04
N ALA A 20 -11.16 -0.19 5.40
CA ALA A 20 -12.49 0.13 5.93
C ALA A 20 -13.62 -0.10 4.92
N LEU A 21 -13.41 0.21 3.64
CA LEU A 21 -14.46 0.14 2.62
C LEU A 21 -14.59 -1.22 1.94
N ILE A 22 -13.48 -1.95 1.78
CA ILE A 22 -13.41 -3.15 0.94
C ILE A 22 -13.06 -4.40 1.76
N ILE A 23 -12.06 -4.33 2.64
CA ILE A 23 -11.58 -5.52 3.38
C ILE A 23 -12.55 -5.91 4.50
N GLU A 24 -12.99 -4.92 5.27
CA GLU A 24 -13.92 -5.09 6.40
C GLU A 24 -15.38 -5.31 5.95
N ASN A 25 -15.67 -5.07 4.66
CA ASN A 25 -16.98 -5.32 4.10
C ASN A 25 -17.23 -6.82 3.96
N LYS A 26 -18.16 -7.35 4.78
CA LYS A 26 -18.55 -8.76 4.81
C LYS A 26 -19.42 -9.20 3.64
N GLU A 27 -19.99 -8.26 2.88
CA GLU A 27 -20.77 -8.58 1.68
C GLU A 27 -19.89 -8.85 0.46
N LEU A 28 -18.61 -8.46 0.52
CA LEU A 28 -17.64 -8.70 -0.54
C LEU A 28 -16.89 -10.00 -0.31
N ASN A 29 -16.92 -10.88 -1.31
CA ASN A 29 -16.04 -12.04 -1.37
C ASN A 29 -14.63 -11.62 -1.83
N ASP A 30 -13.67 -12.52 -1.65
CA ASP A 30 -12.27 -12.21 -1.93
C ASP A 30 -12.00 -11.96 -3.42
N PHE A 31 -12.79 -12.54 -4.33
CA PHE A 31 -12.72 -12.22 -5.75
C PHE A 31 -13.07 -10.76 -6.03
N ALA A 32 -14.17 -10.27 -5.45
CA ALA A 32 -14.59 -8.88 -5.59
C ALA A 32 -13.53 -7.94 -4.98
N LYS A 33 -12.98 -8.29 -3.81
CA LYS A 33 -11.88 -7.53 -3.18
C LYS A 33 -10.64 -7.47 -4.06
N MET A 34 -10.24 -8.58 -4.68
CA MET A 34 -9.14 -8.63 -5.65
C MET A 34 -9.41 -7.73 -6.86
N HIS A 35 -10.62 -7.80 -7.42
CA HIS A 35 -11.02 -6.94 -8.53
C HIS A 35 -10.95 -5.44 -8.17
N PHE A 36 -11.45 -5.08 -6.98
CA PHE A 36 -11.34 -3.70 -6.50
C PHE A 36 -9.89 -3.29 -6.29
N LEU A 37 -9.08 -4.16 -5.69
CA LEU A 37 -7.66 -3.91 -5.45
C LEU A 37 -6.97 -3.54 -6.76
N VAL A 38 -7.08 -4.38 -7.78
CA VAL A 38 -6.46 -4.15 -9.10
C VAL A 38 -7.01 -2.89 -9.77
N SER A 39 -8.31 -2.62 -9.65
CA SER A 39 -8.96 -1.45 -10.27
C SER A 39 -8.56 -0.11 -9.66
N PHE A 40 -8.20 -0.09 -8.37
CA PHE A 40 -7.74 1.11 -7.68
C PHE A 40 -6.23 1.30 -7.72
N LEU A 41 -5.46 0.38 -8.32
CA LEU A 41 -4.01 0.50 -8.44
C LEU A 41 -3.61 1.00 -9.83
N ARG A 42 -2.55 1.81 -9.88
CA ARG A 42 -1.94 2.34 -11.09
C ARG A 42 -0.42 2.32 -10.99
N GLY A 43 0.25 2.48 -12.12
CA GLY A 43 1.71 2.62 -12.20
C GLY A 43 2.45 1.55 -11.42
N ARG A 44 3.38 1.97 -10.55
CA ARG A 44 4.24 1.07 -9.78
C ARG A 44 3.48 0.21 -8.76
N ALA A 45 2.34 0.69 -8.27
CA ALA A 45 1.52 -0.07 -7.35
C ALA A 45 0.78 -1.21 -8.06
N PHE A 46 0.33 -0.97 -9.29
CA PHE A 46 -0.23 -2.01 -10.15
C PHE A 46 0.83 -3.02 -10.59
N GLU A 47 2.00 -2.56 -11.02
CA GLU A 47 3.14 -3.42 -11.38
C GLU A 47 3.57 -4.34 -10.23
N CYS A 48 3.37 -3.93 -8.97
CA CYS A 48 3.63 -4.77 -7.81
C CYS A 48 2.78 -6.05 -7.78
N LEU A 49 1.62 -6.03 -8.44
CA LEU A 49 0.68 -7.14 -8.49
C LEU A 49 0.69 -7.86 -9.84
N ALA A 50 1.62 -7.53 -10.74
CA ALA A 50 1.66 -8.11 -12.09
C ALA A 50 1.82 -9.64 -12.09
N ASP A 51 2.47 -10.19 -11.06
CA ASP A 51 2.68 -11.63 -10.89
C ASP A 51 1.44 -12.36 -10.32
N PHE A 52 0.42 -11.62 -9.88
CA PHE A 52 -0.80 -12.19 -9.30
C PHE A 52 -1.91 -12.27 -10.36
N ALA A 53 -2.42 -13.47 -10.59
CA ALA A 53 -3.67 -13.63 -11.33
C ALA A 53 -4.85 -13.06 -10.52
N VAL A 54 -5.79 -12.40 -11.20
CA VAL A 54 -7.01 -11.84 -10.59
C VAL A 54 -7.97 -12.96 -10.20
N THR A 55 -7.77 -13.51 -9.00
CA THR A 55 -8.54 -14.62 -8.44
C THR A 55 -8.80 -14.39 -6.96
N ALA A 56 -9.80 -15.07 -6.39
CA ALA A 56 -10.13 -14.96 -4.96
C ALA A 56 -8.95 -15.38 -4.07
N ASP A 57 -8.33 -16.52 -4.39
CA ASP A 57 -7.26 -17.12 -3.59
C ASP A 57 -6.03 -16.22 -3.49
N ASN A 58 -5.80 -15.40 -4.51
CA ASN A 58 -4.66 -14.49 -4.59
C ASN A 58 -4.86 -13.17 -3.83
N PHE A 59 -6.09 -12.84 -3.40
CA PHE A 59 -6.35 -11.54 -2.73
C PHE A 59 -5.46 -11.32 -1.51
N ALA A 60 -5.42 -12.30 -0.61
CA ALA A 60 -4.64 -12.20 0.62
C ALA A 60 -3.14 -12.03 0.35
N GLY A 61 -2.61 -12.77 -0.64
CA GLY A 61 -1.22 -12.66 -1.08
C GLY A 61 -0.92 -11.30 -1.69
N ALA A 62 -1.75 -10.86 -2.63
CA ALA A 62 -1.60 -9.58 -3.32
C ALA A 62 -1.64 -8.39 -2.33
N TRP A 63 -2.61 -8.38 -1.42
CA TRP A 63 -2.72 -7.34 -0.40
C TRP A 63 -1.51 -7.30 0.53
N LYS A 64 -1.02 -8.48 0.96
CA LYS A 64 0.18 -8.59 1.79
C LYS A 64 1.42 -8.06 1.06
N THR A 65 1.65 -8.49 -0.19
CA THR A 65 2.80 -8.01 -0.99
C THR A 65 2.77 -6.49 -1.18
N LEU A 66 1.59 -5.93 -1.45
CA LEU A 66 1.43 -4.49 -1.55
C LEU A 66 1.80 -3.80 -0.23
N THR A 67 1.27 -4.30 0.88
CA THR A 67 1.52 -3.75 2.22
C THR A 67 2.98 -3.81 2.61
N ASP A 68 3.61 -4.99 2.48
CA ASP A 68 5.01 -5.21 2.78
C ASP A 68 5.92 -4.27 1.96
N ARG A 69 5.61 -4.03 0.68
CA ARG A 69 6.41 -3.14 -0.18
C ARG A 69 6.34 -1.69 0.27
N TYR A 70 5.13 -1.18 0.56
CA TYR A 70 4.96 0.26 0.82
C TYR A 70 5.16 0.64 2.30
N ASP A 71 4.86 -0.25 3.25
CA ASP A 71 5.22 -0.04 4.66
C ASP A 71 6.74 -0.06 4.86
N ASN A 72 7.48 -0.97 4.20
CA ASN A 72 8.94 -0.97 4.27
C ASN A 72 9.56 0.32 3.70
N LYS A 73 9.05 0.82 2.56
CA LYS A 73 9.52 2.10 1.98
C LYS A 73 9.26 3.27 2.93
N ARG A 74 8.07 3.34 3.54
CA ARG A 74 7.72 4.36 4.52
C ARG A 74 8.66 4.30 5.74
N ARG A 75 8.88 3.12 6.30
CA ARG A 75 9.79 2.89 7.44
C ARG A 75 11.23 3.31 7.14
N LEU A 76 11.74 3.01 5.94
CA LEU A 76 13.07 3.43 5.52
C LEU A 76 13.14 4.96 5.42
N LEU A 77 12.17 5.60 4.78
CA LEU A 77 12.12 7.07 4.69
C LEU A 77 12.03 7.73 6.08
N SER A 78 11.18 7.21 6.97
CA SER A 78 11.07 7.74 8.32
C SER A 78 12.38 7.59 9.09
N ALA A 79 13.06 6.44 8.95
CA ALA A 79 14.36 6.24 9.60
C ALA A 79 15.40 7.26 9.10
N HIS A 80 15.49 7.47 7.78
CA HIS A 80 16.39 8.47 7.21
C HIS A 80 16.06 9.90 7.66
N LEU A 81 14.78 10.27 7.69
CA LEU A 81 14.34 11.59 8.17
C LEU A 81 14.64 11.77 9.66
N SER A 82 14.39 10.75 10.49
CA SER A 82 14.75 10.79 11.91
C SER A 82 16.25 10.98 12.10
N THR A 83 17.09 10.29 11.33
CA THR A 83 18.54 10.50 11.36
C THR A 83 18.91 11.94 11.01
N LEU A 84 18.39 12.48 9.90
CA LEU A 84 18.65 13.86 9.47
C LEU A 84 18.21 14.91 10.51
N LEU A 85 17.06 14.72 11.14
CA LEU A 85 16.53 15.63 12.16
C LEU A 85 17.25 15.49 13.51
N SER A 86 17.83 14.33 13.79
CA SER A 86 18.62 14.06 15.00
C SER A 86 20.07 14.53 14.91
N LEU A 87 20.51 15.04 13.74
CA LEU A 87 21.87 15.58 13.59
C LEU A 87 22.06 16.77 14.55
N PRO A 88 23.12 16.78 15.39
CA PRO A 88 23.41 17.92 16.22
C PRO A 88 23.57 19.13 15.31
N ARG A 89 22.84 20.21 15.60
CA ARG A 89 23.12 21.50 14.97
C ARG A 89 24.59 21.78 15.26
N LEU A 90 25.42 21.86 14.22
CA LEU A 90 26.78 22.39 14.34
C LEU A 90 26.63 23.81 14.89
N SER A 91 26.72 23.94 16.22
CA SER A 91 26.80 25.22 16.90
C SER A 91 28.15 25.81 16.54
N ARG A 92 28.11 26.86 15.73
CA ARG A 92 29.27 27.69 15.41
C ARG A 92 29.58 28.64 16.56
#